data_AF-A0A950FC82-F1
#
_entry.id   AF-A0A950FC82-F1
#
_cell.length_a   1.000
_cell.length_b   1.000
_cell.length_c   1.000
_cell.angle_alpha   90.00
_cell.angle_beta   90.00
_cell.angle_gamma   90.00
#
_symmetry.space_group_name_H-M   'P 1'
#
loop_
_entity.id
_entity.type
_entity.pdbx_description
1 polymer ?
#
loop_
_entity_poly.entity_id
_entity_poly.type
_entity_poly.pdbx_seq_one_letter_code
_entity_poly.pdbx_strand_id
1 'polypeptide(L)'
;ALNLALALLFIGPVDRMAVWLFRMLPDPTPSADPGAPRYLERAALETASVALVNAAREALRMADMVEAMLKGALEVFRNENRRRAREISQMDHTLDLLGVAVHRYLAEISGEELNEEDSLRSQEIFTFTINFDYIGDIVAVMMAEFATRKIKRGQPFAPEELEEVAGMHAMVLESLNLGLAVFMRGDEQTARQLMERKKLVWQAEKRAAERYFQRLRETDAQNGKADDSYLRVLRDLKRIHSFIAALAYPILDRAGQLQERLVEMTTPELRESEVSAPAATEEKSNPLTVNPN
;
A
#
# COMPACT_ATOMS: atom_id res chain seq x y z
N ALA A 1 8.20 -16.02 -53.87
CA ALA A 1 9.67 -16.03 -53.83
C ALA A 1 10.25 -14.66 -53.44
N LEU A 2 9.95 -13.59 -54.18
CA LEU A 2 10.46 -12.23 -53.92
C LEU A 2 10.21 -11.73 -52.48
N ASN A 3 8.97 -11.81 -51.98
CA ASN A 3 8.63 -11.34 -50.63
C ASN A 3 9.29 -12.16 -49.51
N LEU A 4 9.54 -13.45 -49.76
CA LEU A 4 10.19 -14.33 -48.80
C LEU A 4 11.70 -14.05 -48.75
N ALA A 5 12.32 -13.79 -49.92
CA ALA A 5 13.71 -13.37 -50.02
C ALA A 5 13.92 -11.98 -49.40
N LEU A 6 12.97 -11.06 -49.61
CA LEU A 6 12.99 -9.73 -49.00
C LEU A 6 12.84 -9.81 -47.48
N ALA A 7 11.92 -10.64 -46.97
CA ALA A 7 11.77 -10.88 -45.54
C ALA A 7 13.06 -11.45 -44.91
N LEU A 8 13.71 -12.42 -45.53
CA LEU A 8 14.97 -12.98 -45.03
C LEU A 8 16.12 -11.95 -45.08
N LEU A 9 16.17 -11.10 -46.10
CA LEU A 9 17.16 -10.03 -46.23
C LEU A 9 17.02 -8.97 -45.13
N PHE A 10 15.79 -8.64 -44.72
CA PHE A 10 15.54 -7.64 -43.68
C PHE A 10 15.49 -8.21 -42.26
N ILE A 11 15.04 -9.46 -42.05
CA ILE A 11 14.95 -10.08 -40.71
C ILE A 11 16.32 -10.58 -40.24
N GLY A 12 17.11 -11.19 -41.12
CA GLY A 12 18.42 -11.76 -40.75
C GLY A 12 19.39 -10.77 -40.07
N PRO A 13 19.52 -9.52 -40.52
CA PRO A 13 20.43 -8.56 -39.90
C PRO A 13 19.86 -7.81 -38.69
N VAL A 14 18.57 -7.93 -38.37
CA VAL A 14 17.92 -7.16 -37.28
C VAL A 14 18.60 -7.41 -35.95
N ASP A 15 18.91 -8.66 -35.60
CA ASP A 15 19.57 -8.97 -34.33
C ASP A 15 20.98 -8.38 -34.26
N ARG A 16 21.72 -8.38 -35.39
CA ARG A 16 23.06 -7.78 -35.45
C ARG A 16 23.00 -6.27 -35.37
N MET A 17 22.01 -5.66 -36.00
CA MET A 17 21.79 -4.23 -35.99
C MET A 17 21.34 -3.76 -34.60
N ALA A 18 20.50 -4.53 -33.91
CA ALA A 18 20.13 -4.30 -32.52
C ALA A 18 21.35 -4.35 -31.59
N VAL A 19 22.19 -5.39 -31.69
CA VAL A 19 23.42 -5.48 -30.88
C VAL A 19 24.38 -4.32 -31.17
N TRP A 20 24.49 -3.88 -32.43
CA TRP A 20 25.35 -2.76 -32.80
C TRP A 20 24.81 -1.43 -32.28
N LEU A 21 23.49 -1.22 -32.34
CA LEU A 21 22.80 -0.08 -31.73
C LEU A 21 22.97 -0.05 -30.21
N PHE A 22 22.73 -1.16 -29.51
CA PHE A 22 22.93 -1.26 -28.05
C PHE A 22 24.38 -1.03 -27.64
N ARG A 23 25.34 -1.28 -28.52
CA ARG A 23 26.77 -1.03 -28.26
C ARG A 23 27.20 0.40 -28.55
N MET A 24 26.45 1.14 -29.38
CA MET A 24 26.70 2.55 -29.70
C MET A 24 25.92 3.52 -28.82
N LEU A 25 24.77 3.09 -28.29
CA LEU A 25 24.05 3.84 -27.27
C LEU A 25 24.83 3.75 -25.95
N PRO A 26 25.30 4.87 -25.38
CA PRO A 26 25.81 4.84 -24.01
C PRO A 26 24.68 4.34 -23.11
N ASP A 27 25.01 3.41 -22.21
CA ASP A 27 24.07 3.05 -21.14
C ASP A 27 23.61 4.35 -20.49
N PRO A 28 22.29 4.56 -20.29
CA PRO A 28 21.81 5.75 -19.61
C PRO A 28 22.52 5.77 -18.26
N THR A 29 23.41 6.76 -18.07
CA THR A 29 24.09 6.97 -16.79
C THR A 29 23.00 7.00 -15.74
N PRO A 30 23.02 6.09 -14.74
CA PRO A 30 22.06 6.17 -13.65
C PRO A 30 22.16 7.60 -13.12
N SER A 31 21.05 8.34 -13.11
CA SER A 31 21.03 9.66 -12.48
C SER A 31 21.73 9.53 -11.12
N ALA A 32 22.76 10.35 -10.90
CA ALA A 32 23.51 10.36 -9.64
C ALA A 32 22.59 10.71 -8.45
N ASP A 33 21.44 11.33 -8.73
CA ASP A 33 20.37 11.59 -7.78
C ASP A 33 19.26 10.52 -7.90
N PRO A 34 19.07 9.68 -6.85
CA PRO A 34 17.97 8.73 -6.78
C PRO A 34 16.57 9.37 -6.93
N GLY A 35 16.41 10.63 -6.53
CA GLY A 35 15.14 11.37 -6.58
C GLY A 35 14.86 12.04 -7.93
N ALA A 36 15.82 12.03 -8.86
CA ALA A 36 15.57 12.55 -10.18
C ALA A 36 14.69 11.59 -11.00
N PRO A 37 13.72 12.12 -11.75
CA PRO A 37 12.96 11.34 -12.73
C PRO A 37 13.89 10.72 -13.78
N ARG A 38 13.62 9.47 -14.14
CA ARG A 38 14.36 8.73 -15.18
C ARG A 38 13.54 8.53 -16.44
N TYR A 39 12.22 8.42 -16.30
CA TYR A 39 11.33 8.08 -17.41
C TYR A 39 10.43 9.23 -17.85
N LEU A 40 10.33 10.31 -17.05
CA LEU A 40 9.45 11.46 -17.32
C LEU A 40 10.02 12.36 -18.44
N GLU A 41 10.07 11.84 -19.66
CA GLU A 41 10.57 12.54 -20.84
C GLU A 41 9.53 13.52 -21.38
N ARG A 42 9.94 14.78 -21.58
CA ARG A 42 9.07 15.82 -22.14
C ARG A 42 8.65 15.55 -23.59
N ALA A 43 9.53 14.94 -24.39
CA ALA A 43 9.21 14.61 -25.79
C ALA A 43 8.07 13.60 -25.90
N ALA A 44 7.88 12.74 -24.89
CA ALA A 44 6.79 11.78 -24.86
C ALA A 44 5.42 12.42 -24.58
N LEU A 45 5.37 13.69 -24.15
CA LEU A 45 4.11 14.39 -23.87
C LEU A 45 3.24 14.59 -25.12
N GLU A 46 3.83 14.56 -26.33
CA GLU A 46 3.09 14.64 -27.60
C GLU A 46 2.22 13.40 -27.87
N THR A 47 2.34 12.35 -27.06
CA THR A 47 1.52 11.14 -27.17
C THR A 47 1.14 10.64 -25.79
N ALA A 48 -0.09 10.96 -25.37
CA ALA A 48 -0.64 10.62 -24.06
C ALA A 48 -0.35 9.18 -23.60
N SER A 49 -0.59 8.18 -24.45
CA SER A 49 -0.36 6.77 -24.10
C SER A 49 1.12 6.46 -23.79
N VAL A 50 2.06 7.06 -24.51
CA VAL A 50 3.50 6.91 -24.24
C VAL A 50 3.89 7.64 -22.95
N ALA A 51 3.37 8.86 -22.75
CA ALA A 51 3.57 9.62 -21.54
C ALA A 51 3.06 8.86 -20.30
N LEU A 52 1.86 8.26 -20.38
CA LEU A 52 1.28 7.47 -19.29
C LEU A 52 2.10 6.21 -18.97
N VAL A 53 2.67 5.54 -19.98
CA VAL A 53 3.61 4.42 -19.75
C VAL A 53 4.86 4.89 -19.01
N ASN A 54 5.40 6.05 -19.38
CA ASN A 54 6.55 6.65 -18.72
C ASN A 54 6.25 7.03 -17.26
N ALA A 55 5.09 7.65 -17.01
CA ALA A 55 4.63 7.96 -15.66
C ALA A 55 4.43 6.70 -14.81
N ALA A 56 3.85 5.63 -15.38
CA ALA A 56 3.70 4.35 -14.68
C ALA A 56 5.04 3.71 -14.32
N ARG A 57 6.05 3.77 -15.21
CA ARG A 57 7.41 3.28 -14.91
C ARG A 57 8.06 4.07 -13.77
N GLU A 58 7.83 5.37 -13.71
CA GLU A 58 8.32 6.21 -12.62
C GLU A 58 7.60 5.89 -11.30
N ALA A 59 6.29 5.67 -11.34
CA ALA A 59 5.53 5.20 -10.19
C ALA A 59 6.03 3.83 -9.66
N LEU A 60 6.40 2.89 -10.55
CA LEU A 60 7.01 1.63 -10.12
C LEU A 60 8.36 1.83 -9.41
N ARG A 61 9.15 2.85 -9.78
CA ARG A 61 10.38 3.17 -9.03
C ARG A 61 10.08 3.63 -7.62
N MET A 62 8.99 4.37 -7.41
CA MET A 62 8.51 4.71 -6.07
C MET A 62 8.17 3.45 -5.26
N ALA A 63 7.59 2.43 -5.92
CA ALA A 63 7.34 1.16 -5.26
C ALA A 63 8.59 0.39 -4.87
N ASP A 64 9.61 0.37 -5.72
CA ASP A 64 10.90 -0.23 -5.40
C ASP A 64 11.53 0.45 -4.16
N MET A 65 11.42 1.78 -4.06
CA MET A 65 11.88 2.54 -2.90
C MET A 65 11.12 2.15 -1.64
N VAL A 66 9.79 2.11 -1.69
CA VAL A 66 8.94 1.69 -0.56
C VAL A 66 9.23 0.26 -0.14
N GLU A 67 9.42 -0.66 -1.08
CA GLU A 67 9.79 -2.05 -0.76
C GLU A 67 11.14 -2.11 -0.03
N ALA A 68 12.13 -1.34 -0.50
CA ALA A 68 13.43 -1.23 0.15
C ALA A 68 13.34 -0.59 1.55
N MET A 69 12.49 0.42 1.74
CA MET A 69 12.21 1.03 3.05
C MET A 69 11.58 0.00 4.01
N LEU A 70 10.58 -0.75 3.55
CA LEU A 70 9.92 -1.80 4.34
C LEU A 70 10.90 -2.91 4.72
N LYS A 71 11.69 -3.43 3.78
CA LYS A 71 12.71 -4.46 4.06
C LYS A 71 13.73 -3.94 5.06
N GLY A 72 14.22 -2.71 4.87
CA GLY A 72 15.13 -2.06 5.80
C GLY A 72 14.54 -1.85 7.20
N ALA A 73 13.23 -1.55 7.30
CA ALA A 73 12.57 -1.36 8.58
C ALA A 73 12.61 -2.63 9.44
N LEU A 74 12.38 -3.80 8.83
CA LEU A 74 12.50 -5.07 9.54
C LEU A 74 13.93 -5.36 10.02
N GLU A 75 14.94 -5.02 9.22
CA GLU A 75 16.35 -5.12 9.62
C GLU A 75 16.66 -4.21 10.83
N VAL A 76 16.09 -3.00 10.85
CA VAL A 76 16.24 -2.06 11.98
C VAL A 76 15.58 -2.62 13.24
N PHE A 77 14.39 -3.22 13.14
CA PHE A 77 13.74 -3.87 14.29
C PHE A 77 14.56 -5.01 14.87
N ARG A 78 15.27 -5.76 14.03
CA ARG A 78 16.12 -6.90 14.45
C ARG A 78 17.46 -6.48 15.04
N ASN A 79 18.11 -5.50 14.41
CA ASN A 79 19.53 -5.21 14.66
C ASN A 79 19.76 -3.86 15.34
N GLU A 80 18.70 -3.09 15.60
CA GLU A 80 18.75 -1.78 16.26
C GLU A 80 19.71 -0.78 15.58
N ASN A 81 19.85 -0.91 14.26
CA ASN A 81 20.80 -0.12 13.48
C ASN A 81 20.25 1.31 13.24
N ARG A 82 20.66 2.24 14.11
CA ARG A 82 20.27 3.65 14.03
C ARG A 82 20.72 4.36 12.75
N ARG A 83 21.81 3.91 12.11
CA ARG A 83 22.23 4.48 10.81
C ARG A 83 21.21 4.10 9.74
N ARG A 84 20.85 2.82 9.68
CA ARG A 84 19.84 2.30 8.75
C ARG A 84 18.48 2.95 8.94
N ALA A 85 18.04 3.17 10.18
CA ALA A 85 16.80 3.90 10.47
C ALA A 85 16.79 5.32 9.87
N ARG A 86 17.93 6.04 9.95
CA ARG A 86 18.06 7.37 9.35
C ARG A 86 18.13 7.34 7.83
N GLU A 87 18.81 6.35 7.26
CA GLU A 87 18.83 6.13 5.81
C GLU A 87 17.40 5.94 5.28
N ILE A 88 16.58 5.13 5.95
CA ILE A 88 15.17 4.91 5.58
C ILE A 88 14.38 6.21 5.66
N SER A 89 14.52 6.99 6.74
CA SER A 89 13.86 8.30 6.84
C SER A 89 14.31 9.29 5.76
N GLN A 90 15.52 9.16 5.19
CA GLN A 90 15.97 9.99 4.07
C GLN A 90 15.46 9.51 2.71
N MET A 91 15.18 8.21 2.57
CA MET A 91 14.56 7.67 1.36
C MET A 91 13.16 8.24 1.13
N ASP A 92 12.44 8.56 2.20
CA ASP A 92 11.13 9.23 2.15
C ASP A 92 11.18 10.57 1.41
N HIS A 93 12.16 11.42 1.73
CA HIS A 93 12.36 12.66 0.97
C HIS A 93 12.63 12.43 -0.53
N THR A 94 13.29 11.33 -0.86
CA THR A 94 13.56 10.96 -2.26
C THR A 94 12.28 10.49 -2.95
N LEU A 95 11.46 9.73 -2.23
CA LEU A 95 10.15 9.26 -2.68
C LEU A 95 9.22 10.45 -2.98
N ASP A 96 9.13 11.41 -2.06
CA ASP A 96 8.33 12.63 -2.21
C ASP A 96 8.71 13.44 -3.45
N LEU A 97 10.01 13.65 -3.68
CA LEU A 97 10.50 14.37 -4.86
C LEU A 97 10.06 13.68 -6.15
N LEU A 98 10.06 12.35 -6.16
CA LEU A 98 9.63 11.56 -7.30
C LEU A 98 8.10 11.64 -7.49
N GLY A 99 7.33 11.54 -6.42
CA GLY A 99 5.87 11.71 -6.43
C GLY A 99 5.45 13.06 -7.01
N VAL A 100 6.06 14.15 -6.53
CA VAL A 100 5.83 15.51 -7.05
C VAL A 100 6.16 15.62 -8.55
N ALA A 101 7.24 14.97 -9.00
CA ALA A 101 7.60 14.97 -10.41
C ALA A 101 6.57 14.23 -11.27
N VAL A 102 6.07 13.07 -10.80
CA VAL A 102 5.00 12.32 -11.50
C VAL A 102 3.72 13.14 -11.55
N HIS A 103 3.28 13.76 -10.44
CA HIS A 103 2.06 14.59 -10.42
C HIS A 103 2.14 15.74 -11.41
N ARG A 104 3.28 16.44 -11.48
CA ARG A 104 3.49 17.51 -12.45
C ARG A 104 3.41 16.99 -13.88
N TYR A 105 4.05 15.86 -14.14
CA TYR A 105 4.05 15.25 -15.48
C TYR A 105 2.64 14.84 -15.92
N LEU A 106 1.84 14.23 -15.03
CA LEU A 106 0.43 13.90 -15.30
C LEU A 106 -0.44 15.14 -15.55
N ALA A 107 -0.17 16.24 -14.84
CA ALA A 107 -0.86 17.51 -15.06
C ALA A 107 -0.53 18.12 -16.43
N GLU A 108 0.71 17.96 -16.92
CA GLU A 108 1.12 18.40 -18.26
C GLU A 108 0.42 17.57 -19.36
N ILE A 109 0.22 16.26 -19.16
CA ILE A 109 -0.52 15.38 -20.08
C ILE A 109 -2.00 15.81 -20.20
N SER A 110 -2.61 16.25 -19.10
CA SER A 110 -4.05 16.57 -19.02
C SER A 110 -4.45 17.83 -19.81
N GLY A 111 -3.49 18.55 -20.41
CA GLY A 111 -3.75 19.67 -21.32
C GLY A 111 -4.08 19.24 -22.75
N GLU A 112 -3.78 18.00 -23.15
CA GLU A 112 -4.19 17.39 -24.42
C GLU A 112 -5.54 16.67 -24.25
N GLU A 113 -6.34 16.52 -25.32
CA GLU A 113 -7.65 15.83 -25.27
C GLU A 113 -7.46 14.33 -24.99
N LEU A 114 -7.31 13.96 -23.72
CA LEU A 114 -7.28 12.56 -23.29
C LEU A 114 -8.62 11.91 -23.61
N ASN A 115 -8.57 10.72 -24.20
CA ASN A 115 -9.74 9.85 -24.24
C ASN A 115 -10.07 9.33 -22.83
N GLU A 116 -11.22 8.68 -22.69
CA GLU A 116 -11.69 8.16 -21.40
C GLU A 116 -10.72 7.13 -20.79
N GLU A 117 -10.12 6.26 -21.60
CA GLU A 117 -9.17 5.23 -21.13
C GLU A 117 -7.88 5.85 -20.58
N ASP A 118 -7.30 6.81 -21.30
CA ASP A 118 -6.10 7.53 -20.90
C ASP A 118 -6.36 8.40 -19.65
N SER A 119 -7.55 9.00 -19.54
CA SER A 119 -7.95 9.76 -18.34
C SER A 119 -8.05 8.87 -17.11
N LEU A 120 -8.69 7.70 -17.24
CA LEU A 120 -8.75 6.69 -16.17
C LEU A 120 -7.35 6.22 -15.77
N ARG A 121 -6.50 5.93 -16.75
CA ARG A 121 -5.13 5.48 -16.49
C ARG A 121 -4.30 6.56 -15.79
N SER A 122 -4.45 7.83 -16.18
CA SER A 122 -3.83 8.97 -15.50
C SER A 122 -4.25 9.05 -14.03
N GLN A 123 -5.57 8.91 -13.76
CA GLN A 123 -6.10 8.91 -12.39
C GLN A 123 -5.61 7.72 -11.55
N GLU A 124 -5.47 6.53 -12.16
CA GLU A 124 -4.89 5.36 -11.50
C GLU A 124 -3.43 5.61 -11.08
N ILE A 125 -2.60 6.15 -11.98
CA ILE A 125 -1.19 6.47 -11.68
C ILE A 125 -1.11 7.55 -10.60
N PHE A 126 -1.93 8.59 -10.70
CA PHE A 126 -1.99 9.64 -9.69
C PHE A 126 -2.34 9.08 -8.30
N THR A 127 -3.39 8.26 -8.22
CA THR A 127 -3.82 7.63 -6.96
C THR A 127 -2.76 6.67 -6.42
N PHE A 128 -2.09 5.92 -7.29
CA PHE A 128 -0.99 5.04 -6.92
C PHE A 128 0.13 5.84 -6.24
N THR A 129 0.61 6.91 -6.87
CA THR A 129 1.71 7.72 -6.31
C THR A 129 1.36 8.31 -4.94
N ILE A 130 0.15 8.85 -4.76
CA ILE A 130 -0.33 9.34 -3.46
C ILE A 130 -0.31 8.25 -2.39
N ASN A 131 -0.80 7.04 -2.71
CA ASN A 131 -0.80 5.94 -1.76
C ASN A 131 0.62 5.53 -1.37
N PHE A 132 1.58 5.56 -2.30
CA PHE A 132 2.97 5.24 -2.01
C PHE A 132 3.68 6.33 -1.19
N ASP A 133 3.39 7.62 -1.43
CA ASP A 133 3.86 8.72 -0.59
C ASP A 133 3.40 8.52 0.87
N TYR A 134 2.10 8.22 1.08
CA TYR A 134 1.60 7.92 2.42
C TYR A 134 2.24 6.70 3.07
N ILE A 135 2.58 5.67 2.29
CA ILE A 135 3.30 4.51 2.81
C ILE A 135 4.73 4.91 3.23
N GLY A 136 5.43 5.71 2.42
CA GLY A 136 6.75 6.25 2.74
C GLY A 136 6.77 6.99 4.07
N ASP A 137 5.86 7.95 4.24
CA ASP A 137 5.73 8.78 5.44
C ASP A 137 5.51 7.91 6.69
N ILE A 138 4.60 6.93 6.61
CA ILE A 138 4.36 5.99 7.71
C ILE A 138 5.63 5.23 8.08
N VAL A 139 6.39 4.73 7.09
CA VAL A 139 7.63 4.01 7.36
C VAL A 139 8.69 4.94 7.96
N ALA A 140 8.81 6.17 7.46
CA ALA A 140 9.75 7.17 7.97
C ALA A 140 9.46 7.54 9.43
N VAL A 141 8.20 7.83 9.76
CA VAL A 141 7.73 8.13 11.12
C VAL A 141 7.94 6.92 12.03
N MET A 142 7.59 5.72 11.58
CA MET A 142 7.78 4.48 12.31
C MET A 142 9.27 4.26 12.67
N MET A 143 10.20 4.52 11.74
CA MET A 143 11.65 4.43 12.00
C MET A 143 12.14 5.48 12.99
N ALA A 144 11.68 6.73 12.87
CA ALA A 144 12.05 7.80 13.79
C ALA A 144 11.56 7.51 15.23
N GLU A 145 10.32 7.04 15.37
CA GLU A 145 9.76 6.67 16.66
C GLU A 145 10.46 5.45 17.26
N PHE A 146 10.73 4.41 16.46
CA PHE A 146 11.47 3.23 16.93
C PHE A 146 12.88 3.60 17.40
N ALA A 147 13.60 4.42 16.64
CA ALA A 147 14.94 4.86 17.01
C ALA A 147 14.97 5.68 18.31
N THR A 148 13.94 6.49 18.56
CA THR A 148 13.86 7.35 19.75
C THR A 148 13.35 6.62 21.00
N ARG A 149 12.44 5.66 20.84
CA ARG A 149 11.79 4.95 21.95
C ARG A 149 12.52 3.66 22.35
N LYS A 150 12.98 2.87 21.37
CA LYS A 150 13.57 1.55 21.60
C LYS A 150 15.11 1.62 21.61
N ILE A 151 15.70 2.03 20.49
CA ILE A 151 17.18 2.06 20.33
C ILE A 151 17.83 3.02 21.34
N LYS A 152 17.35 4.26 21.45
CA LYS A 152 17.95 5.25 22.39
C LYS A 152 17.80 4.85 23.86
N ARG A 153 16.78 4.06 24.21
CA ARG A 153 16.52 3.61 25.59
C ARG A 153 17.15 2.24 25.90
N GLY A 154 17.76 1.57 24.92
CA GLY A 154 18.31 0.22 25.09
C GLY A 154 17.24 -0.81 25.42
N GLN A 155 16.05 -0.66 24.84
CA GLN A 155 14.91 -1.53 25.06
C GLN A 155 14.55 -2.18 23.72
N PRO A 156 15.16 -3.34 23.35
CA PRO A 156 14.79 -4.03 22.12
C PRO A 156 13.36 -4.57 22.18
N PHE A 157 12.85 -5.08 21.05
CA PHE A 157 11.67 -5.94 21.09
C PHE A 157 11.98 -7.27 21.76
N ALA A 158 11.01 -7.83 22.48
CA ALA A 158 11.09 -9.22 22.90
C ALA A 158 11.08 -10.15 21.67
N PRO A 159 11.69 -11.34 21.74
CA PRO A 159 11.73 -12.28 20.61
C PRO A 159 10.34 -12.58 20.03
N GLU A 160 9.33 -12.74 20.88
CA GLU A 160 7.95 -13.04 20.48
C GLU A 160 7.29 -11.83 19.79
N GLU A 161 7.54 -10.61 20.27
CA GLU A 161 7.07 -9.38 19.62
C GLU A 161 7.69 -9.23 18.24
N LEU A 162 8.99 -9.49 18.13
CA LEU A 162 9.72 -9.39 16.87
C LEU A 162 9.26 -10.44 15.84
N GLU A 163 8.92 -11.65 16.28
CA GLU A 163 8.34 -12.68 15.42
C GLU A 163 6.96 -12.27 14.89
N GLU A 164 6.09 -11.73 15.75
CA GLU A 164 4.78 -11.23 15.33
C GLU A 164 4.89 -10.03 14.37
N VAL A 165 5.81 -9.08 14.63
CA VAL A 165 6.13 -7.98 13.69
C VAL A 165 6.60 -8.54 12.36
N ALA A 166 7.54 -9.50 12.36
CA ALA A 166 8.08 -10.10 11.14
C ALA A 166 6.99 -10.84 10.34
N GLY A 167 6.08 -11.54 11.01
CA GLY A 167 4.95 -12.22 10.37
C GLY A 167 4.00 -11.25 9.69
N MET A 168 3.60 -10.17 10.38
CA MET A 168 2.72 -9.16 9.80
C MET A 168 3.43 -8.35 8.69
N HIS A 169 4.72 -8.09 8.83
CA HIS A 169 5.56 -7.46 7.81
C HIS A 169 5.60 -8.29 6.52
N ALA A 170 5.80 -9.61 6.63
CA ALA A 170 5.75 -10.52 5.48
C ALA A 170 4.38 -10.48 4.78
N MET A 171 3.29 -10.41 5.54
CA MET A 171 1.95 -10.24 4.97
C MET A 171 1.83 -8.93 4.17
N VAL A 172 2.40 -7.82 4.68
CA VAL A 172 2.41 -6.53 3.98
C VAL A 172 3.23 -6.58 2.70
N LEU A 173 4.42 -7.19 2.70
CA LEU A 173 5.24 -7.33 1.49
C LEU A 173 4.56 -8.18 0.41
N GLU A 174 3.88 -9.25 0.80
CA GLU A 174 3.13 -10.06 -0.15
C GLU A 174 1.91 -9.31 -0.70
N SER A 175 1.22 -8.51 0.13
CA SER A 175 0.18 -7.59 -0.36
C SER A 175 0.75 -6.53 -1.30
N LEU A 176 1.96 -6.01 -1.04
CA LEU A 176 2.64 -5.06 -1.92
C LEU A 176 2.83 -5.67 -3.32
N ASN A 177 3.38 -6.88 -3.40
CA ASN A 177 3.57 -7.58 -4.67
C ASN A 177 2.26 -7.78 -5.45
N LEU A 178 1.18 -8.14 -4.75
CA LEU A 178 -0.15 -8.22 -5.36
C LEU A 178 -0.66 -6.85 -5.82
N GLY A 179 -0.47 -5.80 -5.02
CA GLY A 179 -0.82 -4.42 -5.39
C GLY A 179 -0.10 -3.94 -6.64
N LEU A 180 1.18 -4.28 -6.80
CA LEU A 180 1.95 -3.98 -8.01
C LEU A 180 1.43 -4.77 -9.22
N ALA A 181 1.07 -6.04 -9.03
CA ALA A 181 0.45 -6.83 -10.09
C ALA A 181 -0.91 -6.24 -10.53
N VAL A 182 -1.75 -5.81 -9.58
CA VAL A 182 -3.01 -5.10 -9.83
C VAL A 182 -2.77 -3.81 -10.61
N PHE A 183 -1.81 -3.00 -10.19
CA PHE A 183 -1.48 -1.74 -10.87
C PHE A 183 -1.00 -1.94 -12.32
N MET A 184 -0.32 -3.05 -12.59
CA MET A 184 0.24 -3.36 -13.90
C MET A 184 -0.73 -4.03 -14.87
N ARG A 185 -1.56 -4.97 -14.38
CA ARG A 185 -2.40 -5.82 -15.23
C ARG A 185 -3.89 -5.51 -15.12
N GLY A 186 -4.32 -4.86 -14.04
CA GLY A 186 -5.72 -4.52 -13.78
C GLY A 186 -6.64 -5.73 -13.70
N ASP A 187 -6.12 -6.94 -13.42
CA ASP A 187 -6.97 -8.13 -13.40
C ASP A 187 -7.75 -8.27 -12.09
N GLU A 188 -9.03 -8.58 -12.24
CA GLU A 188 -10.02 -8.64 -11.17
C GLU A 188 -9.72 -9.74 -10.14
N GLN A 189 -9.13 -10.85 -10.60
CA GLN A 189 -8.75 -11.96 -9.71
C GLN A 189 -7.67 -11.54 -8.71
N THR A 190 -6.60 -10.90 -9.18
CA THR A 190 -5.53 -10.40 -8.32
C THR A 190 -6.04 -9.28 -7.40
N ALA A 191 -6.93 -8.40 -7.90
CA ALA A 191 -7.56 -7.36 -7.09
C ALA A 191 -8.40 -7.95 -5.93
N ARG A 192 -9.17 -9.02 -6.19
CA ARG A 192 -9.88 -9.76 -5.14
C ARG A 192 -8.96 -10.39 -4.12
N GLN A 193 -7.89 -11.06 -4.59
CA GLN A 193 -6.91 -11.68 -3.69
C GLN A 193 -6.29 -10.64 -2.75
N LEU A 194 -5.90 -9.47 -3.29
CA LEU A 194 -5.41 -8.36 -2.48
C LEU A 194 -6.44 -7.90 -1.42
N MET A 195 -7.72 -7.82 -1.79
CA MET A 195 -8.78 -7.49 -0.84
C MET A 195 -8.99 -8.53 0.26
N GLU A 196 -8.89 -9.81 -0.05
CA GLU A 196 -9.04 -10.89 0.94
C GLU A 196 -7.94 -10.84 2.00
N ARG A 197 -6.72 -10.43 1.61
CA ARG A 197 -5.58 -10.28 2.53
C ARG A 197 -5.81 -9.24 3.63
N LYS A 198 -6.67 -8.25 3.38
CA LYS A 198 -7.07 -7.24 4.38
C LYS A 198 -7.60 -7.90 5.66
N LYS A 199 -8.39 -8.97 5.53
CA LYS A 199 -8.92 -9.73 6.67
C LYS A 199 -7.80 -10.41 7.46
N LEU A 200 -6.80 -10.96 6.79
CA LEU A 200 -5.67 -11.65 7.44
C LEU A 200 -4.85 -10.66 8.28
N VAL A 201 -4.51 -9.50 7.72
CA VAL A 201 -3.73 -8.46 8.42
C VAL A 201 -4.51 -7.89 9.60
N TRP A 202 -5.81 -7.66 9.46
CA TRP A 202 -6.67 -7.20 10.55
C TRP A 202 -6.77 -8.21 11.69
N GLN A 203 -6.92 -9.50 11.36
CA GLN A 203 -6.97 -10.56 12.37
C GLN A 203 -5.62 -10.71 13.08
N ALA A 204 -4.50 -10.58 12.37
CA ALA A 204 -3.17 -10.62 12.97
C ALA A 204 -2.99 -9.50 14.01
N GLU A 205 -3.34 -8.25 13.66
CA GLU A 205 -3.27 -7.11 14.57
C GLU A 205 -4.21 -7.25 15.77
N LYS A 206 -5.45 -7.69 15.55
CA LYS A 206 -6.42 -7.92 16.62
C LYS A 206 -5.91 -8.96 17.63
N ARG A 207 -5.41 -10.10 17.16
CA ARG A 207 -4.87 -11.16 18.03
C ARG A 207 -3.65 -10.70 18.82
N ALA A 208 -2.79 -9.88 18.21
CA ALA A 208 -1.63 -9.32 18.88
C ALA A 208 -2.04 -8.34 20.00
N ALA A 209 -3.06 -7.50 19.75
CA ALA A 209 -3.63 -6.63 20.77
C ALA A 209 -4.22 -7.43 21.94
N GLU A 210 -5.00 -8.48 21.66
CA GLU A 210 -5.58 -9.36 22.68
C GLU A 210 -4.49 -10.00 23.56
N ARG A 211 -3.43 -10.55 22.95
CA ARG A 211 -2.28 -11.11 23.69
C ARG A 211 -1.56 -10.06 24.54
N TYR A 212 -1.36 -8.85 24.01
CA TYR A 212 -0.75 -7.77 24.77
C TYR A 212 -1.59 -7.40 26.00
N PHE A 213 -2.92 -7.29 25.87
CA PHE A 213 -3.80 -7.01 26.99
C PHE A 213 -3.81 -8.12 28.05
N GLN A 214 -3.72 -9.38 27.65
CA GLN A 214 -3.59 -10.50 28.58
C GLN A 214 -2.30 -10.38 29.41
N ARG A 215 -1.16 -10.14 28.75
CA ARG A 215 0.14 -9.92 29.44
C ARG A 215 0.10 -8.72 30.36
N LEU A 216 -0.53 -7.63 29.94
CA LEU A 216 -0.63 -6.41 30.75
C LEU A 216 -1.38 -6.68 32.07
N ARG A 217 -2.48 -7.43 32.03
CA ARG A 217 -3.24 -7.81 33.25
C ARG A 217 -2.41 -8.65 34.22
N GLU A 218 -1.54 -9.50 33.70
CA GLU A 218 -0.63 -10.33 34.51
C GLU A 218 0.54 -9.51 35.08
N THR A 219 1.00 -8.48 34.35
CA THR A 219 2.20 -7.68 34.68
C THR A 219 1.89 -6.46 35.57
N ASP A 220 0.70 -5.84 35.44
CA ASP A 220 0.27 -4.68 36.25
C ASP A 220 0.21 -5.01 37.76
N ALA A 221 0.24 -6.29 38.14
CA ALA A 221 0.41 -6.73 39.51
C ALA A 221 1.81 -6.46 40.11
N GLN A 222 2.82 -6.10 39.30
CA GLN A 222 4.23 -6.07 39.71
C GLN A 222 4.99 -4.73 39.49
N ASN A 223 4.32 -3.62 39.19
CA ASN A 223 4.90 -2.28 38.93
C ASN A 223 5.71 -2.17 37.61
N GLY A 224 5.12 -1.60 36.56
CA GLY A 224 5.88 -1.12 35.40
C GLY A 224 5.02 -0.44 34.33
N LYS A 225 5.53 0.66 33.74
CA LYS A 225 4.94 1.25 32.52
C LYS A 225 5.11 0.26 31.37
N ALA A 226 4.02 -0.25 30.82
CA ALA A 226 4.06 -1.11 29.65
C ALA A 226 4.45 -0.31 28.39
N ASP A 227 5.38 -0.84 27.61
CA ASP A 227 5.83 -0.26 26.34
C ASP A 227 4.90 -0.70 25.21
N ASP A 228 4.15 0.25 24.64
CA ASP A 228 3.17 0.01 23.57
C ASP A 228 3.76 0.13 22.15
N SER A 229 5.08 0.36 22.03
CA SER A 229 5.75 0.56 20.73
C SER A 229 5.52 -0.61 19.78
N TYR A 230 5.41 -1.83 20.30
CA TYR A 230 5.08 -3.03 19.53
C TYR A 230 3.72 -2.92 18.82
N LEU A 231 2.67 -2.61 19.58
CA LEU A 231 1.31 -2.44 19.03
C LEU A 231 1.22 -1.26 18.06
N ARG A 232 2.05 -0.24 18.24
CA ARG A 232 2.15 0.86 17.29
C ARG A 232 2.68 0.40 15.94
N VAL A 233 3.78 -0.34 15.91
CA VAL A 233 4.34 -0.91 14.67
C VAL A 233 3.31 -1.75 13.93
N LEU A 234 2.55 -2.60 14.63
CA LEU A 234 1.49 -3.39 13.99
C LEU A 234 0.38 -2.53 13.39
N ARG A 235 -0.05 -1.47 14.08
CA ARG A 235 -1.04 -0.53 13.55
C ARG A 235 -0.53 0.17 12.30
N ASP A 236 0.73 0.58 12.28
CA ASP A 236 1.34 1.20 11.11
C ASP A 236 1.47 0.22 9.93
N LEU A 237 1.85 -1.04 10.17
CA LEU A 237 1.81 -2.10 9.14
C LEU A 237 0.41 -2.33 8.57
N LYS A 238 -0.63 -2.29 9.41
CA LYS A 238 -2.05 -2.37 8.96
C LYS A 238 -2.47 -1.14 8.14
N ARG A 239 -1.99 0.06 8.50
CA ARG A 239 -2.25 1.29 7.74
C ARG A 239 -1.58 1.22 6.37
N ILE A 240 -0.31 0.81 6.31
CA ILE A 240 0.44 0.57 5.06
C ILE A 240 -0.32 -0.43 4.19
N HIS A 241 -0.73 -1.57 4.75
CA HIS A 241 -1.55 -2.53 4.02
C HIS A 241 -2.83 -1.91 3.44
N SER A 242 -3.47 -0.99 4.17
CA SER A 242 -4.71 -0.36 3.73
C SER A 242 -4.51 0.55 2.51
N PHE A 243 -3.37 1.24 2.42
CA PHE A 243 -2.99 2.01 1.22
C PHE A 243 -2.67 1.11 0.02
N ILE A 244 -1.96 0.00 0.25
CA ILE A 244 -1.70 -1.00 -0.80
C ILE A 244 -3.02 -1.60 -1.30
N ALA A 245 -3.89 -2.00 -0.38
CA ALA A 245 -5.20 -2.55 -0.66
C ALA A 245 -6.07 -1.58 -1.49
N ALA A 246 -5.94 -0.26 -1.28
CA ALA A 246 -6.73 0.73 -2.02
C ALA A 246 -6.53 0.67 -3.55
N LEU A 247 -5.41 0.10 -4.02
CA LEU A 247 -5.14 -0.13 -5.45
C LEU A 247 -6.14 -1.09 -6.11
N ALA A 248 -6.80 -1.96 -5.34
CA ALA A 248 -7.82 -2.87 -5.87
C ALA A 248 -9.15 -2.17 -6.16
N TYR A 249 -9.46 -1.05 -5.49
CA TYR A 249 -10.80 -0.46 -5.58
C TYR A 249 -11.19 -0.04 -7.00
N PRO A 250 -10.34 0.68 -7.78
CA PRO A 250 -10.71 1.07 -9.15
C PRO A 250 -10.96 -0.11 -10.08
N ILE A 251 -10.28 -1.24 -9.86
CA ILE A 251 -10.51 -2.47 -10.64
C ILE A 251 -11.84 -3.10 -10.28
N LEU A 252 -12.12 -3.22 -8.98
CA LEU A 252 -13.33 -3.88 -8.48
C LEU A 252 -14.59 -3.03 -8.67
N ASP A 253 -14.47 -1.70 -8.66
CA ASP A 253 -15.58 -0.79 -8.94
C ASP A 253 -16.06 -0.93 -10.38
N ARG A 254 -15.12 -0.94 -11.33
CA ARG A 254 -15.41 -1.17 -12.76
C ARG A 254 -16.03 -2.55 -13.02
N ALA A 255 -15.67 -3.55 -12.23
CA ALA A 255 -16.26 -4.88 -12.28
C ALA A 255 -17.64 -4.99 -11.59
N GLY A 256 -18.13 -3.93 -10.94
CA GLY A 256 -19.39 -3.92 -10.20
C GLY A 256 -19.37 -4.66 -8.85
N GLN A 257 -18.19 -4.97 -8.31
CA GLN A 257 -18.02 -5.90 -7.17
C GLN A 257 -17.94 -5.22 -5.80
N LEU A 258 -17.92 -3.88 -5.75
CA LEU A 258 -17.88 -3.15 -4.49
C LEU A 258 -19.24 -3.09 -3.78
N GLN A 259 -20.35 -3.12 -4.52
CA GLN A 259 -21.71 -3.06 -3.96
C GLN A 259 -22.11 -4.34 -3.23
N GLU A 260 -21.61 -5.51 -3.62
CA GLU A 260 -21.90 -6.77 -2.93
C GLU A 260 -21.29 -6.82 -1.53
N ARG A 261 -20.09 -6.24 -1.33
CA ARG A 261 -19.38 -6.28 -0.03
C ARG A 261 -19.83 -5.25 0.98
N LEU A 262 -20.31 -4.07 0.58
CA LEU A 262 -20.93 -3.13 1.52
C LEU A 262 -22.19 -3.76 2.13
N VAL A 263 -22.95 -4.55 1.36
CA VAL A 263 -24.10 -5.29 1.88
C VAL A 263 -23.68 -6.41 2.83
N GLU A 264 -22.60 -7.15 2.53
CA GLU A 264 -22.08 -8.19 3.45
C GLU A 264 -21.46 -7.63 4.74
N MET A 265 -20.72 -6.51 4.69
CA MET A 265 -20.11 -5.90 5.88
C MET A 265 -21.12 -5.17 6.77
N THR A 266 -22.28 -4.77 6.23
CA THR A 266 -23.38 -4.16 7.00
C THR A 266 -24.37 -5.20 7.53
N THR A 267 -24.21 -6.47 7.16
CA THR A 267 -25.04 -7.58 7.63
C THR A 267 -24.26 -8.60 8.48
N PRO A 268 -23.72 -8.24 9.66
CA PRO A 268 -23.51 -9.20 10.73
C PRO A 268 -24.47 -8.93 11.90
N GLU A 269 -25.27 -9.94 12.27
CA GLU A 269 -25.78 -10.18 13.63
C GLU A 269 -26.92 -9.33 14.22
N LEU A 270 -27.82 -8.74 13.41
CA LEU A 270 -29.08 -8.15 13.95
C LEU A 270 -30.35 -8.96 13.70
N ARG A 271 -30.27 -10.24 13.31
CA ARG A 271 -31.47 -11.08 13.09
C ARG A 271 -31.68 -12.26 14.04
N GLU A 272 -30.74 -12.56 14.93
CA GLU A 272 -30.90 -13.68 15.88
C GLU A 272 -31.22 -13.26 17.33
N SER A 273 -31.32 -11.95 17.64
CA SER A 273 -31.71 -11.48 18.97
C SER A 273 -33.16 -11.01 19.10
N GLU A 274 -33.99 -11.06 18.05
CA GLU A 274 -35.42 -10.66 18.12
C GLU A 274 -36.41 -11.82 18.27
N VAL A 275 -35.95 -13.07 18.39
CA VAL A 275 -36.83 -14.22 18.68
C VAL A 275 -36.57 -14.75 20.09
N SER A 276 -36.85 -13.94 21.11
CA SER A 276 -37.24 -14.43 22.44
C SER A 276 -37.63 -13.27 23.36
N ALA A 277 -38.85 -12.76 23.21
CA ALA A 277 -39.56 -12.10 24.31
C ALA A 277 -41.01 -12.63 24.32
N PRO A 278 -41.52 -13.12 25.47
CA PRO A 278 -42.83 -13.74 25.53
C PRO A 278 -43.95 -12.68 25.49
N ALA A 279 -45.03 -13.03 24.81
CA ALA A 279 -46.24 -12.23 24.71
C ALA A 279 -46.83 -11.94 26.10
N ALA A 280 -46.96 -10.65 26.42
CA ALA A 280 -47.76 -10.18 27.54
C ALA A 280 -49.01 -9.46 26.99
N THR A 281 -50.13 -9.95 27.48
CA THR A 281 -51.52 -9.70 27.09
C THR A 281 -51.92 -8.24 27.21
N GLU A 282 -52.72 -7.77 26.25
CA GLU A 282 -53.50 -6.55 26.32
C GLU A 282 -54.41 -6.55 27.56
N GLU A 283 -54.39 -5.46 28.35
CA GLU A 283 -55.63 -5.02 28.98
C GLU A 283 -55.74 -3.50 29.06
N LYS A 284 -56.96 -3.07 28.73
CA LYS A 284 -57.38 -1.73 28.34
C LYS A 284 -57.48 -0.76 29.51
N SER A 285 -57.05 0.46 29.22
CA SER A 285 -57.71 1.74 29.49
C SER A 285 -58.33 2.04 30.87
N ASN A 286 -57.92 3.22 31.34
CA ASN A 286 -58.73 4.33 31.86
C ASN A 286 -58.60 4.62 33.38
N PRO A 287 -58.92 5.85 33.82
CA PRO A 287 -57.93 6.83 34.26
C PRO A 287 -58.21 7.23 35.72
N LEU A 288 -57.41 8.11 36.32
CA LEU A 288 -57.74 9.00 37.45
C LEU A 288 -56.43 9.77 37.75
N THR A 289 -56.27 10.98 37.20
CA THR A 289 -56.50 12.27 37.87
C THR A 289 -55.64 12.54 39.12
N VAL A 290 -55.10 13.76 39.12
CA VAL A 290 -54.68 14.61 40.26
C VAL A 290 -53.20 14.47 40.67
N ASN A 291 -52.30 15.32 40.13
CA ASN A 291 -51.91 16.69 40.53
C ASN A 291 -50.68 16.69 41.49
N PRO A 292 -49.91 17.80 41.60
CA PRO A 292 -48.47 17.73 41.71
C PRO A 292 -48.00 18.13 43.11
N ASN A 293 -46.76 17.75 43.42
CA ASN A 293 -45.81 18.56 44.17
C ASN A 293 -44.42 17.96 43.98
#